data_AF-A0A2N0TK68-F1
#
_entry.id   AF-A0A2N0TK68-F1
#
_cell.length_a   1.000
_cell.length_b   1.000
_cell.length_c   1.000
_cell.angle_alpha   90.00
_cell.angle_beta   90.00
_cell.angle_gamma   90.00
#
_symmetry.space_group_name_H-M   'P 1'
#
loop_
_entity.id
_entity.type
_entity.pdbx_description
1 polymer ?
#
loop_
_entity_poly.entity_id
_entity_poly.type
_entity_poly.pdbx_seq_one_letter_code
_entity_poly.pdbx_strand_id
1 'polypeptide(L)'
;MDRLIEAIDNTQNPSVVGLDPTEALVPPQVVASFADEVRDSVESPEEIESAQLAVAYFEYNRTIIDAIADIVPAVKPQIAMYEALGPAGVDIYTMTCEYAAQQGLYVLGDIKRGDIGSTAAAYAHHLNGVGDFDPWHEDAVTVNPYLGTDGITPFVEAAAEADKDIFVLVRTSNPSSSELQMLDLADGTKVYEHVADLVEGWGAETIGSHGYSRVGAVVGATHPEEGKALRERMPHTFFLVPGYGAQGGTAADVAGMFDKQGSGAIVNSSRGIIGAWKKSGKYSESMTADEALDLVASSARQAALDMRDNLRVAVYR
;
A
#
# COMPACT_ATOMS: atom_id res chain seq x y z
N MET A 1 -11.55 -6.24 -7.17
CA MET A 1 -10.71 -5.42 -8.05
C MET A 1 -11.51 -4.31 -8.70
N ASP A 2 -12.73 -4.60 -9.18
CA ASP A 2 -13.64 -3.62 -9.81
C ASP A 2 -13.84 -2.35 -8.95
N ARG A 3 -14.04 -2.48 -7.63
CA ARG A 3 -14.17 -1.32 -6.71
C ARG A 3 -12.96 -0.38 -6.76
N LEU A 4 -11.74 -0.92 -6.85
CA LEU A 4 -10.52 -0.12 -6.95
C LEU A 4 -10.45 0.62 -8.29
N ILE A 5 -10.83 -0.06 -9.38
CA ILE A 5 -10.85 0.52 -10.73
C ILE A 5 -11.86 1.66 -10.80
N GLU A 6 -13.05 1.46 -10.27
CA GLU A 6 -14.08 2.50 -10.17
C GLU A 6 -13.61 3.69 -9.32
N ALA A 7 -12.89 3.46 -8.22
CA ALA A 7 -12.30 4.53 -7.43
C ALA A 7 -11.22 5.32 -8.21
N ILE A 8 -10.37 4.62 -8.98
CA ILE A 8 -9.37 5.25 -9.88
C ILE A 8 -10.07 6.10 -10.93
N ASP A 9 -11.14 5.60 -11.54
CA ASP A 9 -11.92 6.31 -12.55
C ASP A 9 -12.62 7.53 -11.97
N ASN A 10 -13.23 7.42 -10.79
CA ASN A 10 -13.91 8.54 -10.13
C ASN A 10 -12.94 9.68 -9.75
N THR A 11 -11.74 9.33 -9.30
CA THR A 11 -10.71 10.30 -8.90
C THR A 11 -9.82 10.75 -10.06
N GLN A 12 -9.87 10.02 -11.20
CA GLN A 12 -8.97 10.17 -12.34
C GLN A 12 -7.49 10.16 -11.89
N ASN A 13 -7.17 9.28 -10.95
CA ASN A 13 -5.89 9.23 -10.28
C ASN A 13 -5.42 7.79 -10.03
N PRO A 14 -4.46 7.26 -10.80
CA PRO A 14 -3.95 5.90 -10.61
C PRO A 14 -2.83 5.86 -9.55
N SER A 15 -2.94 6.62 -8.47
CA SER A 15 -1.96 6.62 -7.37
C SER A 15 -2.55 6.04 -6.08
N VAL A 16 -1.69 5.44 -5.26
CA VAL A 16 -2.01 4.99 -3.90
C VAL A 16 -1.02 5.58 -2.92
N VAL A 17 -1.52 6.23 -1.87
CA VAL A 17 -0.67 6.88 -0.87
C VAL A 17 -0.24 5.87 0.19
N GLY A 18 1.06 5.68 0.35
CA GLY A 18 1.60 4.82 1.41
C GLY A 18 1.58 5.53 2.76
N LEU A 19 0.78 5.03 3.71
CA LEU A 19 0.69 5.53 5.07
C LEU A 19 1.71 4.80 5.95
N ASP A 20 2.98 5.13 5.74
CA ASP A 20 4.13 4.48 6.38
C ASP A 20 4.83 5.46 7.33
N PRO A 21 4.17 5.90 8.42
CA PRO A 21 4.76 6.85 9.35
C PRO A 21 6.01 6.26 10.01
N THR A 22 6.99 7.12 10.25
CA THR A 22 8.15 6.82 11.09
C THR A 22 8.39 8.04 11.96
N GLU A 23 9.09 7.89 13.08
CA GLU A 23 9.47 9.02 13.94
C GLU A 23 10.20 10.11 13.15
N ALA A 24 11.00 9.72 12.15
CA ALA A 24 11.68 10.66 11.28
C ALA A 24 10.73 11.41 10.32
N LEU A 25 9.51 10.96 10.08
CA LEU A 25 8.54 11.59 9.18
C LEU A 25 7.46 12.39 9.91
N VAL A 26 7.17 12.06 11.16
CA VAL A 26 6.21 12.80 11.97
C VAL A 26 6.91 14.04 12.56
N PRO A 27 6.32 15.25 12.47
CA PRO A 27 6.90 16.43 13.10
C PRO A 27 7.09 16.21 14.61
N PRO A 28 8.27 16.49 15.19
CA PRO A 28 8.53 16.25 16.61
C PRO A 28 7.56 16.96 17.56
N GLN A 29 7.01 18.10 17.16
CA GLN A 29 6.05 18.87 17.94
C GLN A 29 4.71 18.14 18.07
N VAL A 30 4.32 17.35 17.08
CA VAL A 30 3.13 16.49 17.11
C VAL A 30 3.34 15.32 18.06
N VAL A 31 4.53 14.71 18.05
CA VAL A 31 4.84 13.66 19.04
C VAL A 31 4.79 14.26 20.45
N ALA A 32 5.43 15.40 20.66
CA ALA A 32 5.49 16.07 21.95
C ALA A 32 4.12 16.51 22.50
N SER A 33 3.14 16.85 21.65
CA SER A 33 1.83 17.33 22.10
C SER A 33 1.00 16.26 22.84
N PHE A 34 1.28 14.97 22.64
CA PHE A 34 0.58 13.86 23.30
C PHE A 34 1.23 13.37 24.59
N ALA A 35 2.32 14.01 25.04
CA ALA A 35 3.08 13.55 26.21
C ALA A 35 2.25 13.48 27.50
N ASP A 36 1.35 14.44 27.72
CA ASP A 36 0.50 14.50 28.91
C ASP A 36 -0.70 13.55 28.80
N GLU A 37 -1.35 13.48 27.63
CA GLU A 37 -2.50 12.60 27.37
C GLU A 37 -2.15 11.13 27.60
N VAL A 38 -1.01 10.69 27.07
CA VAL A 38 -0.57 9.29 27.12
C VAL A 38 -0.16 8.88 28.52
N ARG A 39 0.41 9.81 29.31
CA ARG A 39 0.88 9.52 30.66
C ARG A 39 -0.24 9.04 31.58
N ASP A 40 -1.45 9.55 31.36
CA ASP A 40 -2.62 9.22 32.17
C ASP A 40 -3.38 7.99 31.65
N SER A 41 -3.05 7.50 30.45
CA SER A 41 -3.76 6.40 29.77
C SER A 41 -3.05 5.04 29.81
N VAL A 42 -1.75 5.00 30.12
CA VAL A 42 -0.96 3.75 30.14
C VAL A 42 -0.83 3.16 31.54
N GLU A 43 -0.77 1.82 31.63
CA GLU A 43 -0.64 1.12 32.92
C GLU A 43 0.81 1.10 33.43
N SER A 44 1.78 1.13 32.50
CA SER A 44 3.21 1.07 32.80
C SER A 44 3.98 2.26 32.20
N PRO A 45 4.90 2.90 32.95
CA PRO A 45 5.79 3.92 32.40
C PRO A 45 6.65 3.46 31.20
N GLU A 46 6.89 2.16 31.08
CA GLU A 46 7.66 1.58 29.96
C GLU A 46 6.91 1.65 28.62
N GLU A 47 5.59 1.82 28.65
CA GLU A 47 4.73 1.88 27.45
C GLU A 47 4.58 3.30 26.89
N ILE A 48 4.95 4.33 27.68
CA ILE A 48 4.70 5.74 27.35
C ILE A 48 5.24 6.12 25.97
N GLU A 49 6.49 5.77 25.67
CA GLU A 49 7.13 6.15 24.41
C GLU A 49 6.42 5.52 23.21
N SER A 50 6.09 4.23 23.31
CA SER A 50 5.40 3.51 22.24
C SER A 50 3.97 4.04 22.02
N ALA A 51 3.22 4.25 23.10
CA ALA A 51 1.87 4.79 23.05
C ALA A 51 1.86 6.23 22.51
N GLN A 52 2.84 7.06 22.87
CA GLN A 52 2.98 8.43 22.37
C GLN A 52 3.26 8.46 20.87
N LEU A 53 4.17 7.61 20.40
CA LEU A 53 4.42 7.46 18.96
C LEU A 53 3.18 6.95 18.23
N ALA A 54 2.46 5.98 18.81
CA ALA A 54 1.26 5.42 18.20
C ALA A 54 0.19 6.49 17.98
N VAL A 55 -0.18 7.25 19.01
CA VAL A 55 -1.17 8.34 18.89
C VAL A 55 -0.71 9.40 17.89
N ALA A 56 0.58 9.78 17.92
CA ALA A 56 1.12 10.74 16.96
C ALA A 56 1.08 10.22 15.51
N TYR A 57 1.32 8.93 15.29
CA TYR A 57 1.23 8.30 13.97
C TYR A 57 -0.22 8.30 13.46
N PHE A 58 -1.19 8.01 14.33
CA PHE A 58 -2.61 8.09 13.98
C PHE A 58 -3.00 9.49 13.53
N GLU A 59 -2.69 10.50 14.34
CA GLU A 59 -3.05 11.89 14.09
C GLU A 59 -2.39 12.44 12.81
N TYR A 60 -1.13 12.05 12.59
CA TYR A 60 -0.41 12.34 11.36
C TYR A 60 -1.07 11.71 10.12
N ASN A 61 -1.43 10.43 10.20
CA ASN A 61 -2.12 9.74 9.11
C ASN A 61 -3.52 10.29 8.88
N ARG A 62 -4.29 10.57 9.93
CA ARG A 62 -5.64 11.16 9.86
C ARG A 62 -5.60 12.49 9.12
N THR A 63 -4.66 13.35 9.49
CA THR A 63 -4.41 14.65 8.83
C THR A 63 -4.11 14.49 7.34
N ILE A 64 -3.32 13.47 6.97
CA ILE A 64 -3.01 13.19 5.57
C ILE A 64 -4.24 12.66 4.83
N ILE A 65 -4.99 11.72 5.43
CA ILE A 65 -6.21 11.15 4.87
C ILE A 65 -7.21 12.27 4.58
N ASP A 66 -7.49 13.14 5.55
CA ASP A 66 -8.40 14.29 5.40
C ASP A 66 -8.01 15.20 4.23
N ALA A 67 -6.70 15.36 4.01
CA ALA A 67 -6.16 16.20 2.96
C ALA A 67 -6.21 15.58 1.56
N ILE A 68 -6.40 14.26 1.42
CA ILE A 68 -6.29 13.54 0.15
C ILE A 68 -7.52 12.73 -0.25
N ALA A 69 -8.46 12.47 0.67
CA ALA A 69 -9.54 11.50 0.47
C ALA A 69 -10.42 11.78 -0.78
N ASP A 70 -10.57 13.05 -1.16
CA ASP A 70 -11.34 13.47 -2.33
C ASP A 70 -10.55 13.41 -3.66
N ILE A 71 -9.24 13.15 -3.63
CA ILE A 71 -8.37 13.22 -4.82
C ILE A 71 -7.55 11.95 -5.09
N VAL A 72 -7.50 10.98 -4.18
CA VAL A 72 -6.84 9.69 -4.40
C VAL A 72 -7.85 8.55 -4.21
N PRO A 73 -7.71 7.43 -4.94
CA PRO A 73 -8.64 6.31 -4.82
C PRO A 73 -8.36 5.43 -3.60
N ALA A 74 -7.12 5.41 -3.12
CA ALA A 74 -6.64 4.39 -2.22
C ALA A 74 -5.50 4.86 -1.31
N VAL A 75 -5.39 4.20 -0.16
CA VAL A 75 -4.23 4.26 0.73
C VAL A 75 -3.65 2.87 0.95
N LYS A 76 -2.37 2.81 1.31
CA LYS A 76 -1.64 1.56 1.52
C LYS A 76 -0.78 1.60 2.79
N PRO A 77 -1.34 1.37 3.99
CA PRO A 77 -0.55 1.32 5.21
C PRO A 77 0.41 0.12 5.24
N GLN A 78 1.68 0.35 5.59
CA GLN A 78 2.69 -0.70 5.78
C GLN A 78 2.73 -1.15 7.25
N ILE A 79 2.15 -2.31 7.53
CA ILE A 79 1.94 -2.82 8.89
C ILE A 79 3.22 -2.88 9.74
N ALA A 80 4.39 -3.11 9.12
CA ALA A 80 5.66 -3.16 9.84
C ALA A 80 6.00 -1.85 10.59
N MET A 81 5.55 -0.68 10.09
CA MET A 81 5.75 0.61 10.75
C MET A 81 4.94 0.72 12.05
N TYR A 82 3.86 -0.03 12.13
CA TYR A 82 2.94 -0.06 13.26
C TYR A 82 3.34 -1.17 14.23
N GLU A 83 3.62 -2.38 13.75
CA GLU A 83 4.11 -3.50 14.57
C GLU A 83 5.36 -3.18 15.37
N ALA A 84 6.22 -2.26 14.87
CA ALA A 84 7.38 -1.76 15.59
C ALA A 84 7.04 -1.09 16.94
N LEU A 85 5.80 -0.63 17.12
CA LEU A 85 5.27 -0.05 18.36
C LEU A 85 4.50 -1.07 19.23
N GLY A 86 4.55 -2.36 18.87
CA GLY A 86 3.87 -3.42 19.62
C GLY A 86 2.34 -3.28 19.59
N PRO A 87 1.62 -3.68 20.65
CA PRO A 87 0.15 -3.68 20.69
C PRO A 87 -0.47 -2.32 20.34
N ALA A 88 0.03 -1.22 20.92
CA ALA A 88 -0.46 0.12 20.63
C ALA A 88 -0.35 0.48 19.14
N GLY A 89 0.70 -0.01 18.47
CA GLY A 89 0.84 0.17 17.03
C GLY A 89 -0.20 -0.61 16.23
N VAL A 90 -0.46 -1.86 16.60
CA VAL A 90 -1.52 -2.67 15.96
C VAL A 90 -2.88 -2.01 16.12
N ASP A 91 -3.18 -1.46 17.29
CA ASP A 91 -4.43 -0.71 17.53
C ASP A 91 -4.53 0.53 16.62
N ILE A 92 -3.45 1.29 16.48
CA ILE A 92 -3.45 2.46 15.59
C ILE A 92 -3.48 2.07 14.11
N TYR A 93 -2.95 0.90 13.74
CA TYR A 93 -3.08 0.37 12.39
C TYR A 93 -4.54 0.16 12.03
N THR A 94 -5.29 -0.55 12.88
CA THR A 94 -6.72 -0.82 12.65
C THR A 94 -7.53 0.47 12.65
N MET A 95 -7.27 1.40 13.58
CA MET A 95 -7.90 2.72 13.58
C MET A 95 -7.59 3.53 12.31
N THR A 96 -6.37 3.46 11.78
CA THR A 96 -5.98 4.15 10.54
C THR A 96 -6.74 3.56 9.35
N CYS A 97 -6.81 2.23 9.25
CA CYS A 97 -7.55 1.54 8.20
C CYS A 97 -9.05 1.85 8.29
N GLU A 98 -9.64 1.78 9.49
CA GLU A 98 -11.04 2.11 9.73
C GLU A 98 -11.35 3.55 9.29
N TYR A 99 -10.52 4.51 9.71
CA TYR A 99 -10.73 5.91 9.36
C TYR A 99 -10.63 6.15 7.85
N ALA A 100 -9.64 5.54 7.17
CA ALA A 100 -9.52 5.64 5.72
C ALA A 100 -10.75 5.06 5.00
N ALA A 101 -11.23 3.89 5.44
CA ALA A 101 -12.43 3.26 4.90
C ALA A 101 -13.68 4.14 5.10
N GLN A 102 -13.83 4.78 6.27
CA GLN A 102 -14.91 5.72 6.55
C GLN A 102 -14.88 6.96 5.65
N GLN A 103 -13.69 7.39 5.21
CA GLN A 103 -13.52 8.47 4.21
C GLN A 103 -13.76 8.00 2.76
N GLY A 104 -14.12 6.74 2.54
CA GLY A 104 -14.43 6.18 1.24
C GLY A 104 -13.20 5.78 0.41
N LEU A 105 -12.02 5.70 1.03
CA LEU A 105 -10.79 5.25 0.39
C LEU A 105 -10.74 3.73 0.33
N TYR A 106 -10.17 3.20 -0.75
CA TYR A 106 -9.78 1.79 -0.83
C TYR A 106 -8.54 1.54 0.05
N VAL A 107 -8.61 0.59 0.98
CA VAL A 107 -7.52 0.31 1.93
C VAL A 107 -6.74 -0.93 1.55
N LEU A 108 -5.45 -0.76 1.22
CA LEU A 108 -4.55 -1.87 0.86
C LEU A 108 -3.53 -2.14 2.00
N GLY A 109 -3.78 -3.16 2.81
CA GLY A 109 -2.87 -3.61 3.87
C GLY A 109 -1.58 -4.21 3.30
N ASP A 110 -0.45 -3.52 3.45
CA ASP A 110 0.82 -4.01 2.92
C ASP A 110 1.55 -4.91 3.94
N ILE A 111 1.03 -6.14 4.12
CA ILE A 111 1.43 -7.08 5.17
C ILE A 111 2.43 -8.16 4.74
N LYS A 112 2.55 -8.42 3.42
CA LYS A 112 3.47 -9.39 2.78
C LYS A 112 3.52 -10.77 3.45
N ARG A 113 2.39 -11.28 3.95
CA ARG A 113 2.34 -12.57 4.66
C ARG A 113 2.65 -13.73 3.70
N GLY A 114 3.27 -14.77 4.23
CA GLY A 114 3.62 -15.99 3.50
C GLY A 114 3.90 -17.11 4.49
N ASP A 115 2.94 -18.02 4.63
CA ASP A 115 3.00 -19.23 5.45
C ASP A 115 2.22 -20.34 4.71
N ILE A 116 1.97 -21.49 5.33
CA ILE A 116 1.23 -22.60 4.71
C ILE A 116 0.03 -23.05 5.54
N GLY A 117 -0.94 -23.70 4.89
CA GLY A 117 -2.04 -24.41 5.53
C GLY A 117 -2.83 -23.55 6.52
N SER A 118 -3.01 -24.06 7.76
CA SER A 118 -3.79 -23.37 8.78
C SER A 118 -3.21 -22.02 9.20
N THR A 119 -1.89 -21.81 9.09
CA THR A 119 -1.27 -20.53 9.44
C THR A 119 -1.52 -19.48 8.37
N ALA A 120 -1.47 -19.86 7.08
CA ALA A 120 -1.89 -19.00 5.99
C ALA A 120 -3.38 -18.62 6.12
N ALA A 121 -4.24 -19.58 6.48
CA ALA A 121 -5.66 -19.29 6.77
C ALA A 121 -5.83 -18.32 7.95
N ALA A 122 -5.02 -18.43 9.00
CA ALA A 122 -5.05 -17.47 10.11
C ALA A 122 -4.68 -16.05 9.67
N TYR A 123 -3.68 -15.90 8.79
CA TYR A 123 -3.34 -14.60 8.19
C TYR A 123 -4.42 -14.09 7.22
N ALA A 124 -5.15 -14.98 6.54
CA ALA A 124 -6.22 -14.60 5.63
C ALA A 124 -7.41 -13.91 6.33
N HIS A 125 -7.50 -13.98 7.66
CA HIS A 125 -8.44 -13.19 8.47
C HIS A 125 -8.23 -11.67 8.38
N HIS A 126 -7.11 -11.21 7.84
CA HIS A 126 -6.98 -9.83 7.36
C HIS A 126 -8.08 -9.43 6.38
N LEU A 127 -8.56 -10.38 5.56
CA LEU A 127 -9.59 -10.17 4.55
C LEU A 127 -10.98 -10.54 5.06
N ASN A 128 -11.17 -11.76 5.57
CA ASN A 128 -12.52 -12.26 5.91
C ASN A 128 -12.91 -12.08 7.38
N GLY A 129 -12.08 -11.44 8.21
CA GLY A 129 -12.44 -11.05 9.57
C GLY A 129 -12.76 -12.23 10.50
N VAL A 130 -13.48 -11.96 11.59
CA VAL A 130 -13.91 -12.97 12.58
C VAL A 130 -15.44 -12.97 12.64
N GLY A 131 -16.06 -13.95 11.98
CA GLY A 131 -17.51 -13.92 11.76
C GLY A 131 -17.88 -12.74 10.86
N ASP A 132 -18.85 -11.94 11.27
CA ASP A 132 -19.27 -10.73 10.52
C ASP A 132 -18.44 -9.47 10.88
N PHE A 133 -17.53 -9.57 11.84
CA PHE A 133 -16.71 -8.45 12.28
C PHE A 133 -15.40 -8.42 11.49
N ASP A 134 -15.17 -7.32 10.76
CA ASP A 134 -13.91 -7.01 10.09
C ASP A 134 -13.09 -6.04 10.97
N PRO A 135 -12.12 -6.53 11.76
CA PRO A 135 -11.28 -5.68 12.60
C PRO A 135 -10.19 -4.95 11.81
N TRP A 136 -9.94 -5.32 10.55
CA TRP A 136 -8.79 -4.83 9.79
C TRP A 136 -9.20 -3.71 8.84
N HIS A 137 -10.44 -3.69 8.37
CA HIS A 137 -10.98 -2.67 7.46
C HIS A 137 -10.16 -2.53 6.16
N GLU A 138 -9.51 -3.62 5.75
CA GLU A 138 -8.71 -3.69 4.52
C GLU A 138 -9.57 -4.19 3.37
N ASP A 139 -9.48 -3.56 2.20
CA ASP A 139 -10.08 -4.06 0.96
C ASP A 139 -9.13 -5.00 0.20
N ALA A 140 -7.82 -4.91 0.45
CA ALA A 140 -6.83 -5.83 -0.11
C ALA A 140 -5.59 -5.98 0.75
N VAL A 141 -4.83 -7.07 0.52
CA VAL A 141 -3.55 -7.30 1.19
C VAL A 141 -2.42 -7.71 0.26
N THR A 142 -1.16 -7.44 0.63
CA THR A 142 0.00 -8.01 -0.06
C THR A 142 0.41 -9.37 0.52
N VAL A 143 0.81 -10.31 -0.34
CA VAL A 143 1.22 -11.68 0.04
C VAL A 143 2.48 -12.14 -0.69
N ASN A 144 3.28 -12.99 -0.04
CA ASN A 144 4.53 -13.54 -0.59
C ASN A 144 4.32 -14.97 -1.09
N PRO A 145 4.54 -15.26 -2.39
CA PRO A 145 4.25 -16.56 -3.00
C PRO A 145 5.36 -17.61 -2.81
N TYR A 146 6.42 -17.32 -2.05
CA TYR A 146 7.62 -18.15 -2.00
C TYR A 146 7.34 -19.63 -1.66
N LEU A 147 6.34 -19.90 -0.82
CA LEU A 147 5.99 -21.26 -0.39
C LEU A 147 5.11 -22.01 -1.40
N GLY A 148 4.61 -21.32 -2.43
CA GLY A 148 3.78 -21.89 -3.49
C GLY A 148 2.28 -21.73 -3.25
N THR A 149 1.51 -22.48 -4.05
CA THR A 149 0.05 -22.36 -4.12
C THR A 149 -0.64 -22.58 -2.78
N ASP A 150 -0.17 -23.52 -1.95
CA ASP A 150 -0.75 -23.82 -0.64
C ASP A 150 -0.62 -22.68 0.38
N GLY A 151 0.33 -21.76 0.17
CA GLY A 151 0.43 -20.51 0.92
C GLY A 151 -0.44 -19.37 0.37
N ILE A 152 -0.93 -19.48 -0.86
CA ILE A 152 -1.72 -18.44 -1.54
C ILE A 152 -3.21 -18.75 -1.57
N THR A 153 -3.59 -20.02 -1.78
CA THR A 153 -5.00 -20.46 -1.86
C THR A 153 -5.85 -19.93 -0.70
N PRO A 154 -5.43 -19.98 0.58
CA PRO A 154 -6.25 -19.46 1.67
C PRO A 154 -6.59 -17.97 1.54
N PHE A 155 -5.68 -17.17 0.99
CA PHE A 155 -5.92 -15.75 0.75
C PHE A 155 -6.83 -15.50 -0.45
N VAL A 156 -6.71 -16.30 -1.52
CA VAL A 156 -7.60 -16.22 -2.69
C VAL A 156 -9.04 -16.56 -2.28
N GLU A 157 -9.21 -17.61 -1.48
CA GLU A 157 -10.51 -18.03 -0.94
C GLU A 157 -11.13 -16.94 -0.06
N ALA A 158 -10.37 -16.39 0.89
CA ALA A 158 -10.84 -15.30 1.76
C ALA A 158 -11.16 -14.02 0.97
N ALA A 159 -10.37 -13.68 -0.04
CA ALA A 159 -10.63 -12.55 -0.93
C ALA A 159 -11.93 -12.74 -1.72
N ALA A 160 -12.18 -13.94 -2.24
CA ALA A 160 -13.40 -14.25 -2.97
C ALA A 160 -14.64 -14.22 -2.06
N GLU A 161 -14.53 -14.76 -0.85
CA GLU A 161 -15.61 -14.77 0.15
C GLU A 161 -16.01 -13.36 0.61
N ALA A 162 -15.02 -12.50 0.86
CA ALA A 162 -15.22 -11.17 1.42
C ALA A 162 -15.39 -10.05 0.38
N ASP A 163 -15.41 -10.36 -0.92
CA ASP A 163 -15.36 -9.37 -2.01
C ASP A 163 -14.15 -8.40 -1.90
N LYS A 164 -12.98 -8.98 -1.60
CA LYS A 164 -11.70 -8.28 -1.44
C LYS A 164 -10.67 -8.76 -2.46
N ASP A 165 -9.44 -8.24 -2.39
CA ASP A 165 -8.36 -8.55 -3.32
C ASP A 165 -7.03 -8.90 -2.63
N ILE A 166 -6.10 -9.49 -3.39
CA ILE A 166 -4.71 -9.67 -2.95
C ILE A 166 -3.71 -9.18 -3.99
N PHE A 167 -2.51 -8.82 -3.53
CA PHE A 167 -1.39 -8.44 -4.38
C PHE A 167 -0.16 -9.29 -4.08
N VAL A 168 0.16 -10.19 -5.00
CA VAL A 168 1.24 -11.17 -4.84
C VAL A 168 2.59 -10.57 -5.25
N LEU A 169 3.64 -10.78 -4.46
CA LEU A 169 4.99 -10.32 -4.83
C LEU A 169 5.53 -11.07 -6.07
N VAL A 170 5.70 -10.37 -7.19
CA VAL A 170 6.24 -10.95 -8.44
C VAL A 170 7.65 -10.42 -8.72
N ARG A 171 7.78 -9.10 -8.94
CA ARG A 171 9.06 -8.46 -9.26
C ARG A 171 9.22 -7.18 -8.43
N THR A 172 10.03 -7.21 -7.38
CA THR A 172 10.12 -6.10 -6.42
C THR A 172 11.20 -5.09 -6.78
N SER A 173 11.10 -3.86 -6.24
CA SER A 173 11.96 -2.73 -6.58
C SER A 173 13.27 -2.62 -5.77
N ASN A 174 13.50 -3.51 -4.80
CA ASN A 174 14.70 -3.45 -3.96
C ASN A 174 15.96 -3.90 -4.74
N PRO A 175 17.16 -3.36 -4.43
CA PRO A 175 18.39 -3.67 -5.17
C PRO A 175 18.77 -5.15 -5.21
N SER A 176 18.55 -5.89 -4.12
CA SER A 176 18.87 -7.32 -4.01
C SER A 176 17.80 -8.25 -4.60
N SER A 177 16.71 -7.73 -5.17
CA SER A 177 15.61 -8.53 -5.72
C SER A 177 16.10 -9.56 -6.77
N SER A 178 17.11 -9.19 -7.56
CA SER A 178 17.71 -10.04 -8.59
C SER A 178 18.43 -11.29 -8.05
N GLU A 179 18.74 -11.38 -6.75
CA GLU A 179 19.39 -12.56 -6.16
C GLU A 179 18.55 -13.83 -6.31
N LEU A 180 17.22 -13.68 -6.22
CA LEU A 180 16.27 -14.79 -6.38
C LEU A 180 15.42 -14.64 -7.65
N GLN A 181 14.86 -13.45 -7.86
CA GLN A 181 13.84 -13.24 -8.88
C GLN A 181 14.38 -13.44 -10.30
N MET A 182 15.67 -13.17 -10.52
CA MET A 182 16.31 -13.23 -11.85
C MET A 182 17.03 -14.55 -12.14
N LEU A 183 16.97 -15.52 -11.21
CA LEU A 183 17.54 -16.86 -11.42
C LEU A 183 16.87 -17.54 -12.61
N ASP A 184 17.68 -18.19 -13.44
CA ASP A 184 17.20 -18.95 -14.59
C ASP A 184 16.66 -20.32 -14.17
N LEU A 185 15.50 -20.68 -14.70
CA LEU A 185 14.87 -21.99 -14.56
C LEU A 185 15.28 -22.91 -15.73
N ALA A 186 15.04 -24.21 -15.57
CA ALA A 186 15.44 -25.22 -16.54
C ALA A 186 14.76 -25.05 -17.92
N ASP A 187 13.60 -24.41 -17.98
CA ASP A 187 12.86 -24.11 -19.21
C ASP A 187 13.30 -22.79 -19.89
N GLY A 188 14.28 -22.09 -19.31
CA GLY A 188 14.82 -20.83 -19.82
C GLY A 188 14.06 -19.59 -19.36
N THR A 189 12.98 -19.72 -18.58
CA THR A 189 12.33 -18.59 -17.92
C THR A 189 13.04 -18.21 -16.63
N LYS A 190 12.73 -17.03 -16.09
CA LYS A 190 13.21 -16.57 -14.78
C LYS A 190 12.21 -16.89 -13.68
N VAL A 191 12.68 -16.92 -12.43
CA VAL A 191 11.80 -17.16 -11.28
C VAL A 191 10.60 -16.19 -11.25
N TYR A 192 10.82 -14.89 -11.46
CA TYR A 192 9.72 -13.91 -11.44
C TYR A 192 8.71 -14.13 -12.57
N GLU A 193 9.16 -14.63 -13.72
CA GLU A 193 8.31 -14.94 -14.86
C GLU A 193 7.43 -16.15 -14.57
N HIS A 194 7.97 -17.18 -13.93
CA HIS A 194 7.21 -18.33 -13.49
C HIS A 194 6.18 -17.96 -12.42
N VAL A 195 6.57 -17.11 -11.47
CA VAL A 195 5.63 -16.58 -10.46
C VAL A 195 4.52 -15.76 -11.12
N ALA A 196 4.83 -14.99 -12.16
CA ALA A 196 3.82 -14.25 -12.93
C ALA A 196 2.77 -15.18 -13.56
N ASP A 197 3.19 -16.30 -14.14
CA ASP A 197 2.27 -17.31 -14.70
C ASP A 197 1.38 -17.93 -13.62
N LEU A 198 1.94 -18.19 -12.43
CA LEU A 198 1.17 -18.70 -11.30
C LEU A 198 0.12 -17.69 -10.83
N VAL A 199 0.48 -16.41 -10.74
CA VAL A 199 -0.43 -15.32 -10.35
C VAL A 199 -1.60 -15.19 -11.31
N GLU A 200 -1.33 -15.16 -12.62
CA GLU A 200 -2.38 -15.14 -13.64
C GLU A 200 -3.29 -16.37 -13.53
N GLY A 201 -2.71 -17.55 -13.27
CA GLY A 201 -3.44 -18.80 -13.07
C GLY A 201 -4.33 -18.78 -11.82
N TRP A 202 -3.81 -18.33 -10.68
CA TRP A 202 -4.58 -18.22 -9.42
C TRP A 202 -5.75 -17.26 -9.53
N GLY A 203 -5.62 -16.20 -10.35
CA GLY A 203 -6.67 -15.21 -10.56
C GLY A 203 -7.75 -15.61 -11.58
N ALA A 204 -7.54 -16.64 -12.40
CA ALA A 204 -8.34 -16.90 -13.60
C ALA A 204 -9.85 -17.04 -13.36
N GLU A 205 -10.26 -17.61 -12.22
CA GLU A 205 -11.68 -17.81 -11.87
C GLU A 205 -12.32 -16.60 -11.17
N THR A 206 -11.56 -15.52 -10.96
CA THR A 206 -11.98 -14.34 -10.17
C THR A 206 -12.01 -13.05 -10.99
N ILE A 207 -11.97 -13.15 -12.33
CA ILE A 207 -11.99 -12.00 -13.23
C ILE A 207 -13.31 -11.24 -13.11
N GLY A 208 -13.22 -9.97 -12.72
CA GLY A 208 -14.35 -9.05 -12.56
C GLY A 208 -14.83 -8.43 -13.87
N SER A 209 -15.81 -7.52 -13.77
CA SER A 209 -16.43 -6.89 -14.95
C SER A 209 -15.49 -5.98 -15.73
N HIS A 210 -14.45 -5.45 -15.09
CA HIS A 210 -13.41 -4.65 -15.74
C HIS A 210 -12.29 -5.49 -16.34
N GLY A 211 -12.40 -6.82 -16.33
CA GLY A 211 -11.43 -7.73 -16.97
C GLY A 211 -10.20 -8.03 -16.13
N TYR A 212 -10.18 -7.63 -14.86
CA TYR A 212 -9.09 -7.93 -13.92
C TYR A 212 -9.53 -8.90 -12.82
N SER A 213 -8.64 -9.80 -12.44
CA SER A 213 -8.83 -10.75 -11.35
C SER A 213 -8.67 -10.10 -9.97
N ARG A 214 -9.11 -10.80 -8.93
CA ARG A 214 -8.85 -10.42 -7.52
C ARG A 214 -7.41 -10.65 -7.10
N VAL A 215 -6.65 -11.41 -7.89
CA VAL A 215 -5.25 -11.74 -7.64
C VAL A 215 -4.38 -10.81 -8.46
N GLY A 216 -4.03 -9.68 -7.87
CA GLY A 216 -3.07 -8.72 -8.41
C GLY A 216 -1.61 -9.13 -8.20
N ALA A 217 -0.71 -8.37 -8.81
CA ALA A 217 0.74 -8.55 -8.70
C ALA A 217 1.41 -7.27 -8.18
N VAL A 218 2.46 -7.43 -7.39
CA VAL A 218 3.40 -6.36 -7.04
C VAL A 218 4.55 -6.36 -8.03
N VAL A 219 4.65 -5.28 -8.81
CA VAL A 219 5.65 -5.10 -9.87
C VAL A 219 6.33 -3.75 -9.70
N GLY A 220 7.63 -3.73 -9.42
CA GLY A 220 8.38 -2.54 -9.04
C GLY A 220 8.69 -1.60 -10.21
N ALA A 221 8.60 -0.29 -9.95
CA ALA A 221 8.85 0.77 -10.94
C ALA A 221 10.30 0.84 -11.47
N THR A 222 11.25 0.14 -10.85
CA THR A 222 12.70 0.23 -11.17
C THR A 222 13.11 -0.61 -12.38
N HIS A 223 12.20 -1.41 -12.95
CA HIS A 223 12.47 -2.33 -14.05
C HIS A 223 11.44 -2.16 -15.19
N PRO A 224 11.47 -1.04 -15.94
CA PRO A 224 10.41 -0.67 -16.89
C PRO A 224 10.18 -1.70 -18.00
N GLU A 225 11.25 -2.23 -18.61
CA GLU A 225 11.13 -3.25 -19.67
C GLU A 225 10.58 -4.58 -19.15
N GLU A 226 10.99 -4.99 -17.94
CA GLU A 226 10.46 -6.19 -17.28
C GLU A 226 8.98 -5.99 -16.94
N GLY A 227 8.61 -4.81 -16.42
CA GLY A 227 7.22 -4.47 -16.12
C GLY A 227 6.32 -4.49 -17.35
N LYS A 228 6.80 -3.99 -18.49
CA LYS A 228 6.10 -4.06 -19.77
C LYS A 228 5.89 -5.49 -20.25
N ALA A 229 6.94 -6.32 -20.20
CA ALA A 229 6.84 -7.73 -20.55
C ALA A 229 5.86 -8.48 -19.62
N LEU A 230 5.87 -8.18 -18.32
CA LEU A 230 4.93 -8.72 -17.36
C LEU A 230 3.49 -8.29 -17.63
N ARG A 231 3.27 -7.05 -18.07
CA ARG A 231 1.93 -6.59 -18.46
C ARG A 231 1.37 -7.42 -19.63
N GLU A 232 2.19 -7.74 -20.62
CA GLU A 232 1.81 -8.62 -21.74
C GLU A 232 1.56 -10.06 -21.29
N ARG A 233 2.33 -10.56 -20.31
CA ARG A 233 2.27 -11.93 -19.81
C ARG A 233 1.06 -12.22 -18.91
N MET A 234 0.63 -11.25 -18.12
CA MET A 234 -0.46 -11.41 -17.14
C MET A 234 -1.69 -10.54 -17.48
N PRO A 235 -2.33 -10.64 -18.65
CA PRO A 235 -3.29 -9.63 -19.14
C PRO A 235 -4.47 -9.31 -18.20
N HIS A 236 -4.87 -10.24 -17.31
CA HIS A 236 -5.99 -10.03 -16.38
C HIS A 236 -5.54 -9.71 -14.95
N THR A 237 -4.23 -9.53 -14.71
CA THR A 237 -3.70 -9.26 -13.37
C THR A 237 -3.51 -7.76 -13.14
N PHE A 238 -4.10 -7.21 -12.08
CA PHE A 238 -3.92 -5.79 -11.74
C PHE A 238 -2.58 -5.56 -11.01
N PHE A 239 -1.83 -4.50 -11.34
CA PHE A 239 -0.51 -4.26 -10.77
C PHE A 239 -0.53 -3.20 -9.66
N LEU A 240 0.01 -3.56 -8.49
CA LEU A 240 0.48 -2.59 -7.51
C LEU A 240 1.94 -2.26 -7.82
N VAL A 241 2.22 -0.99 -8.11
CA VAL A 241 3.53 -0.53 -8.58
C VAL A 241 4.25 0.31 -7.52
N PRO A 242 5.04 -0.30 -6.63
CA PRO A 242 5.87 0.43 -5.69
C PRO A 242 7.14 0.98 -6.33
N GLY A 243 7.75 1.97 -5.69
CA GLY A 243 9.07 2.49 -6.06
C GLY A 243 9.06 3.77 -6.89
N TYR A 244 7.89 4.39 -7.10
CA TYR A 244 7.81 5.72 -7.69
C TYR A 244 8.46 6.79 -6.79
N GLY A 245 9.20 7.72 -7.38
CA GLY A 245 9.84 8.84 -6.71
C GLY A 245 11.03 8.43 -5.84
N ALA A 246 10.81 8.09 -4.57
CA ALA A 246 11.88 7.91 -3.58
C ALA A 246 12.87 6.78 -3.89
N GLN A 247 12.47 5.80 -4.72
CA GLN A 247 13.33 4.70 -5.18
C GLN A 247 13.81 4.89 -6.63
N GLY A 248 13.56 6.06 -7.22
CA GLY A 248 14.06 6.44 -8.54
C GLY A 248 13.12 6.19 -9.72
N GLY A 249 12.00 5.48 -9.53
CA GLY A 249 11.02 5.26 -10.61
C GLY A 249 10.27 6.55 -10.98
N THR A 250 10.05 6.77 -12.28
CA THR A 250 9.33 7.93 -12.82
C THR A 250 7.99 7.53 -13.42
N ALA A 251 7.17 8.52 -13.79
CA ALA A 251 5.88 8.27 -14.46
C ALA A 251 6.07 7.60 -15.83
N ALA A 252 7.18 7.91 -16.52
CA ALA A 252 7.51 7.28 -17.79
C ALA A 252 7.90 5.80 -17.63
N ASP A 253 8.61 5.46 -16.55
CA ASP A 253 9.06 4.08 -16.29
C ASP A 253 7.89 3.13 -16.02
N VAL A 254 6.82 3.64 -15.39
CA VAL A 254 5.64 2.82 -15.06
C VAL A 254 4.59 2.78 -16.17
N ALA A 255 4.69 3.62 -17.20
CA ALA A 255 3.66 3.70 -18.26
C ALA A 255 3.47 2.36 -18.99
N GLY A 256 4.53 1.59 -19.21
CA GLY A 256 4.47 0.27 -19.84
C GLY A 256 3.77 -0.81 -19.00
N MET A 257 3.49 -0.53 -17.72
CA MET A 257 2.80 -1.44 -16.80
C MET A 257 1.28 -1.28 -16.84
N PHE A 258 0.77 -0.24 -17.50
CA PHE A 258 -0.65 -0.06 -17.76
C PHE A 258 -1.06 -0.77 -19.04
N ASP A 259 -2.34 -1.11 -19.16
CA ASP A 259 -2.89 -1.64 -20.40
C ASP A 259 -3.03 -0.54 -21.47
N LYS A 260 -3.52 -0.93 -22.67
CA LYS A 260 -3.72 -0.02 -23.80
C LYS A 260 -4.82 1.03 -23.57
N GLN A 261 -5.62 0.87 -22.51
CA GLN A 261 -6.68 1.80 -22.10
C GLN A 261 -6.22 2.72 -20.96
N GLY A 262 -5.00 2.52 -20.42
CA GLY A 262 -4.49 3.26 -19.28
C GLY A 262 -5.01 2.74 -17.93
N SER A 263 -5.47 1.49 -17.87
CA SER A 263 -5.91 0.77 -16.66
C SER A 263 -4.92 -0.32 -16.25
N GLY A 264 -5.27 -1.14 -15.26
CA GLY A 264 -4.54 -2.33 -14.87
C GLY A 264 -3.35 -2.12 -13.94
N ALA A 265 -3.13 -0.90 -13.46
CA ALA A 265 -2.09 -0.60 -12.48
C ALA A 265 -2.47 0.56 -11.54
N ILE A 266 -1.92 0.54 -10.33
CA ILE A 266 -1.94 1.64 -9.36
C ILE A 266 -0.53 1.86 -8.81
N VAL A 267 -0.10 3.12 -8.75
CA VAL A 267 1.29 3.49 -8.46
C VAL A 267 1.42 4.00 -7.04
N ASN A 268 2.26 3.35 -6.24
CA ASN A 268 2.45 3.72 -4.85
C ASN A 268 3.52 4.80 -4.67
N SER A 269 3.20 5.82 -3.87
CA SER A 269 4.16 6.74 -3.28
C SER A 269 3.89 6.93 -1.79
N SER A 270 4.89 6.62 -0.98
CA SER A 270 4.85 6.77 0.49
C SER A 270 5.55 8.07 0.88
N ARG A 271 6.84 8.00 1.21
CA ARG A 271 7.72 9.15 1.56
C ARG A 271 7.65 10.34 0.59
N GLY A 272 7.33 10.12 -0.68
CA GLY A 272 7.17 11.19 -1.67
C GLY A 272 5.97 12.10 -1.40
N ILE A 273 4.93 11.58 -0.75
CA ILE A 273 3.70 12.30 -0.40
C ILE A 273 3.71 12.65 1.08
N ILE A 274 3.77 11.65 1.96
CA ILE A 274 3.66 11.90 3.41
C ILE A 274 4.83 12.74 3.91
N GLY A 275 6.04 12.54 3.37
CA GLY A 275 7.24 13.31 3.73
C GLY A 275 7.43 14.61 2.94
N ALA A 276 6.47 15.03 2.09
CA ALA A 276 6.64 16.17 1.19
C ALA A 276 6.88 17.49 1.96
N TRP A 277 6.29 17.64 3.14
CA TRP A 277 6.43 18.82 4.00
C TRP A 277 7.89 19.16 4.33
N LYS A 278 8.76 18.13 4.47
CA LYS A 278 10.19 18.31 4.75
C LYS A 278 10.93 19.01 3.62
N LYS A 279 10.43 18.92 2.40
CA LYS A 279 11.00 19.53 1.19
C LYS A 279 10.33 20.84 0.79
N SER A 280 9.31 21.28 1.53
CA SER A 280 8.56 22.50 1.23
C SER A 280 9.35 23.80 1.42
N GLY A 281 10.43 23.76 2.22
CA GLY A 281 11.18 24.94 2.66
C GLY A 281 10.41 25.83 3.65
N LYS A 282 9.22 25.41 4.09
CA LYS A 282 8.35 26.20 4.99
C LYS A 282 8.40 25.72 6.45
N TYR A 283 8.89 24.51 6.69
CA TYR A 283 8.95 23.94 8.03
C TYR A 283 9.91 24.72 8.95
N SER A 284 9.50 24.92 10.20
CA SER A 284 10.33 25.48 11.26
C SER A 284 10.12 24.68 12.54
N GLU A 285 11.21 24.46 13.30
CA GLU A 285 11.13 23.82 14.62
C GLU A 285 10.30 24.63 15.63
N SER A 286 10.11 25.93 15.38
CA SER A 286 9.29 26.81 16.20
C SER A 286 7.78 26.70 15.97
N MET A 287 7.34 25.90 15.00
CA MET A 287 5.92 25.69 14.72
C MET A 287 5.24 24.99 15.90
N THR A 288 3.98 25.30 16.12
CA THR A 288 3.08 24.48 16.94
C THR A 288 2.78 23.14 16.26
N ALA A 289 2.22 22.19 17.00
CA ALA A 289 1.78 20.91 16.43
C ALA A 289 0.76 21.12 15.30
N ASP A 290 -0.23 22.00 15.51
CA ASP A 290 -1.27 22.32 14.52
C ASP A 290 -0.68 22.94 13.25
N GLU A 291 0.21 23.92 13.37
CA GLU A 291 0.87 24.54 12.20
C GLU A 291 1.73 23.52 11.42
N ALA A 292 2.36 22.58 12.13
CA ALA A 292 3.11 21.50 11.49
C ALA A 292 2.17 20.54 10.76
N LEU A 293 1.03 20.17 11.34
CA LEU A 293 0.02 19.32 10.71
C LEU A 293 -0.63 20.00 9.49
N ASP A 294 -0.91 21.30 9.55
CA ASP A 294 -1.39 22.07 8.40
C ASP A 294 -0.39 22.06 7.24
N LEU A 295 0.91 22.16 7.55
CA LEU A 295 1.96 22.04 6.55
C LEU A 295 2.04 20.62 5.98
N VAL A 296 1.89 19.59 6.81
CA VAL A 296 1.81 18.18 6.38
C VAL A 296 0.65 17.99 5.41
N ALA A 297 -0.56 18.38 5.80
CA ALA A 297 -1.78 18.26 4.99
C ALA A 297 -1.62 18.94 3.62
N SER A 298 -1.26 20.22 3.62
CA SER A 298 -1.13 20.99 2.38
C SER A 298 -0.01 20.45 1.46
N SER A 299 1.10 19.98 2.04
CA SER A 299 2.21 19.40 1.26
C SER A 299 1.87 18.02 0.70
N ALA A 300 1.19 17.17 1.48
CA ALA A 300 0.75 15.85 1.05
C ALA A 300 -0.27 15.96 -0.09
N ARG A 301 -1.27 16.84 0.06
CA ARG A 301 -2.25 17.11 -1.00
C ARG A 301 -1.59 17.58 -2.30
N GLN A 302 -0.68 18.55 -2.22
CA GLN A 302 0.02 19.04 -3.41
C GLN A 302 0.86 17.92 -4.07
N ALA A 303 1.60 17.14 -3.28
CA ALA A 303 2.42 16.04 -3.81
C ALA A 303 1.55 14.95 -4.48
N ALA A 304 0.37 14.65 -3.93
CA ALA A 304 -0.57 13.70 -4.54
C ALA A 304 -1.13 14.23 -5.88
N LEU A 305 -1.48 15.52 -5.96
CA LEU A 305 -1.91 16.17 -7.21
C LEU A 305 -0.79 16.18 -8.26
N ASP A 306 0.43 16.52 -7.87
CA ASP A 306 1.59 16.51 -8.76
C ASP A 306 1.86 15.10 -9.30
N MET A 307 1.77 14.07 -8.44
CA MET A 307 1.92 12.68 -8.86
C MET A 307 0.82 12.27 -9.85
N ARG A 308 -0.45 12.59 -9.56
CA ARG A 308 -1.57 12.35 -10.47
C ARG A 308 -1.30 12.95 -11.85
N ASP A 309 -0.94 14.23 -11.89
CA ASP A 309 -0.78 14.96 -13.15
C ASP A 309 0.40 14.38 -13.97
N ASN A 310 1.50 14.02 -13.31
CA ASN A 310 2.63 13.34 -13.94
C ASN A 310 2.25 11.96 -14.51
N LEU A 311 1.52 11.14 -13.74
CA LEU A 311 1.05 9.83 -14.19
C LEU A 311 0.08 9.97 -15.36
N ARG A 312 -0.85 10.91 -15.31
CA ARG A 312 -1.80 11.14 -16.40
C ARG A 312 -1.11 11.50 -17.70
N VAL A 313 -0.11 12.38 -17.63
CA VAL A 313 0.70 12.76 -18.79
C VAL A 313 1.48 11.58 -19.36
N ALA A 314 1.88 10.60 -18.54
CA ALA A 314 2.64 9.45 -19.02
C ALA A 314 1.76 8.31 -19.55
N VAL A 315 0.60 8.07 -18.92
CA VAL A 315 -0.26 6.90 -19.16
C VAL A 315 -1.34 7.14 -20.23
N TYR A 316 -2.04 8.28 -20.21
CA TYR A 316 -3.21 8.51 -21.06
C TYR A 316 -2.90 9.28 -22.37
N ARG A 317 -1.74 8.99 -22.98
CA ARG A 317 -1.31 9.64 -24.23
C ARG A 317 -1.98 9.06 -25.47
#